data_AF-A0A4Q3SUX5-F1
#
_entry.id   AF-A0A4Q3SUX5-F1
#
_cell.length_a   1.000
_cell.length_b   1.000
_cell.length_c   1.000
_cell.angle_alpha   90.00
_cell.angle_beta   90.00
_cell.angle_gamma   90.00
#
_symmetry.space_group_name_H-M   'P 1'
#
loop_
_entity.id
_entity.type
_entity.pdbx_description
1 polymer ?
#
loop_
_entity_poly.entity_id
_entity_poly.type
_entity_poly.pdbx_seq_one_letter_code
_entity_poly.pdbx_strand_id
1 'polypeptide(L)'
;MLIYNVTSKVNWNVQQEWLDWMINIHVPEVIATGLFSKHQLVRLQEVDDIDGPTFAVQYYLDSKENYEQYITRFAPVLRAKAVAEWGDNVISFRTLMEVIN
;
A
#
# COMPACT_ATOMS: atom_id res chain seq x y z
N MET A 1 -10.19 -8.63 -13.34
CA MET A 1 -9.38 -8.59 -12.10
C MET A 1 -8.94 -7.16 -11.87
N LEU A 2 -8.95 -6.69 -10.63
CA LEU A 2 -8.55 -5.33 -10.28
C LEU A 2 -7.29 -5.36 -9.42
N ILE A 3 -6.49 -4.30 -9.49
CA ILE A 3 -5.35 -4.06 -8.61
C ILE A 3 -5.58 -2.73 -7.89
N TYR A 4 -5.68 -2.79 -6.57
CA TYR A 4 -5.54 -1.61 -5.72
C TYR A 4 -4.06 -1.39 -5.42
N ASN A 5 -3.50 -0.34 -6.00
CA ASN A 5 -2.09 0.00 -5.87
C ASN A 5 -1.91 1.18 -4.91
N VAL A 6 -0.95 1.06 -4.00
CA VAL A 6 -0.53 2.11 -3.08
C VAL A 6 0.93 2.41 -3.36
N THR A 7 1.23 3.55 -3.94
CA THR A 7 2.60 4.02 -4.16
C THR A 7 2.99 4.97 -3.04
N SER A 8 4.17 4.79 -2.45
CA SER A 8 4.67 5.54 -1.31
C SER A 8 6.09 6.02 -1.55
N LYS A 9 6.33 7.34 -1.44
CA LYS A 9 7.66 7.93 -1.30
C LYS A 9 8.00 7.94 0.18
N VAL A 10 9.16 7.40 0.54
CA VAL A 10 9.56 7.16 1.92
C VAL A 10 10.88 7.86 2.18
N ASN A 11 10.97 8.67 3.24
CA ASN A 11 12.23 9.31 3.61
C ASN A 11 13.30 8.25 3.96
N TRP A 12 14.55 8.52 3.58
CA TRP A 12 15.69 7.62 3.85
C TRP A 12 15.85 7.27 5.34
N ASN A 13 15.54 8.21 6.23
CA ASN A 13 15.71 8.05 7.69
C ASN A 13 14.76 7.04 8.34
N VAL A 14 13.66 6.67 7.68
CA VAL A 14 12.67 5.72 8.21
C VAL A 14 12.44 4.53 7.27
N GLN A 15 13.21 4.44 6.19
CA GLN A 15 12.96 3.45 5.14
C GLN A 15 12.93 2.02 5.70
N GLN A 16 13.91 1.66 6.53
CA GLN A 16 14.06 0.29 6.99
C GLN A 16 12.93 -0.08 7.95
N GLU A 17 12.64 0.78 8.91
CA GLU A 17 11.55 0.60 9.86
C GLU A 17 10.19 0.58 9.17
N TRP A 18 9.99 1.43 8.17
CA TRP A 18 8.78 1.44 7.36
C TRP A 18 8.61 0.14 6.57
N LEU A 19 9.68 -0.37 5.95
CA LEU A 19 9.63 -1.65 5.23
C LEU A 19 9.30 -2.80 6.18
N ASP A 20 9.95 -2.86 7.34
CA ASP A 20 9.71 -3.89 8.34
C ASP A 20 8.27 -3.84 8.86
N TRP A 21 7.73 -2.63 9.08
CA TRP A 21 6.32 -2.44 9.46
C TRP A 21 5.36 -2.85 8.34
N MET A 22 5.66 -2.52 7.09
CA MET A 22 4.84 -2.92 5.95
C MET A 22 4.75 -4.44 5.84
N ILE A 23 5.89 -5.13 5.94
CA ILE A 23 6.00 -6.59 5.81
C ILE A 23 5.34 -7.31 6.99
N ASN A 24 5.59 -6.86 8.22
CA ASN A 24 5.21 -7.61 9.41
C ASN A 24 3.88 -7.18 10.02
N ILE A 25 3.36 -5.98 9.67
CA ILE A 25 2.18 -5.41 10.32
C ILE A 25 1.13 -5.01 9.27
N HIS A 26 1.42 -4.02 8.43
CA HIS A 26 0.36 -3.39 7.63
C HIS A 26 -0.18 -4.26 6.51
N VAL A 27 0.69 -4.87 5.71
CA VAL A 27 0.28 -5.77 4.63
C VAL A 27 -0.49 -6.97 5.21
N PRO A 28 -0.02 -7.65 6.29
CA PRO A 28 -0.81 -8.67 6.97
C PRO A 28 -2.20 -8.21 7.42
N GLU A 29 -2.33 -7.01 8.00
CA GLU A 29 -3.63 -6.45 8.41
C GLU A 29 -4.57 -6.23 7.20
N VAL A 30 -4.05 -5.75 6.07
CA VAL A 30 -4.83 -5.58 4.84
C VAL A 30 -5.30 -6.94 4.29
N ILE A 31 -4.43 -7.94 4.28
CA ILE A 31 -4.78 -9.30 3.81
C ILE A 31 -5.77 -9.99 4.74
N ALA A 32 -5.66 -9.76 6.05
CA ALA A 32 -6.56 -10.32 7.05
C ALA A 32 -8.02 -9.85 6.90
N THR A 33 -8.28 -8.81 6.11
CA THR A 33 -9.66 -8.41 5.73
C THR A 33 -10.38 -9.47 4.90
N GLY A 34 -9.64 -10.39 4.26
CA GLY A 34 -10.19 -11.43 3.40
C GLY A 34 -10.69 -10.93 2.03
N LEU A 35 -10.48 -9.65 1.70
CA LEU A 35 -10.97 -9.03 0.46
C LEU A 35 -10.01 -9.14 -0.72
N PHE A 36 -8.76 -9.51 -0.46
CA PHE A 36 -7.68 -9.55 -1.44
C PHE A 36 -7.16 -10.97 -1.66
N SER A 37 -6.97 -11.35 -2.93
CA SER A 37 -6.52 -12.69 -3.32
C SER A 37 -5.00 -12.82 -3.39
N LYS A 38 -4.29 -11.71 -3.60
CA LYS A 38 -2.83 -11.66 -3.72
C LYS A 38 -2.31 -10.27 -3.33
N HIS A 39 -1.06 -10.20 -2.88
CA HIS A 39 -0.32 -8.94 -2.83
C HIS A 39 1.12 -9.08 -3.33
N GLN A 40 1.74 -7.93 -3.60
CA GLN A 40 3.19 -7.81 -3.79
C GLN A 40 3.66 -6.42 -3.37
N LEU A 41 4.72 -6.38 -2.55
CA LEU A 41 5.46 -5.17 -2.21
C LEU A 41 6.67 -5.08 -3.15
N VAL A 42 6.79 -3.96 -3.86
CA VAL A 42 7.83 -3.73 -4.86
C VAL A 42 8.50 -2.38 -4.63
N ARG A 43 9.77 -2.26 -5.02
CA ARG A 43 10.49 -0.98 -5.10
C ARG A 43 10.49 -0.51 -6.54
N LEU A 44 10.08 0.74 -6.78
CA LEU A 44 10.20 1.35 -8.10
C LEU A 44 11.69 1.59 -8.39
N GLN A 45 12.11 1.13 -9.57
CA GLN A 45 13.43 1.39 -10.13
C GLN A 45 13.33 2.54 -11.13
N GLU A 46 14.46 3.14 -11.50
CA GLU A 46 14.53 4.20 -12.53
C GLU A 46 13.66 5.44 -12.23
N VAL A 47 13.43 5.71 -10.94
CA VAL A 47 12.77 6.93 -10.44
C VAL A 47 13.76 7.75 -9.63
N ASP A 48 13.55 9.06 -9.57
CA ASP A 48 14.34 9.95 -8.70
C ASP A 48 14.15 9.56 -7.22
N ASP A 49 15.25 9.19 -6.57
CA ASP A 49 15.30 8.78 -5.17
C ASP A 49 16.16 9.70 -4.28
N ILE A 50 16.50 10.91 -4.75
CA ILE A 50 17.26 11.90 -3.96
C ILE A 50 16.60 12.11 -2.58
N ASP A 51 15.29 12.35 -2.58
CA ASP A 51 14.49 12.56 -1.35
C ASP A 51 13.91 11.27 -0.76
N GLY A 52 14.46 10.10 -1.11
CA GLY A 52 14.04 8.81 -0.57
C GLY A 52 13.55 7.82 -1.63
N PRO A 53 13.53 6.51 -1.34
CA PRO A 53 13.02 5.51 -2.27
C PRO A 53 11.50 5.61 -2.46
N THR A 54 11.04 5.13 -3.61
CA THR A 54 9.61 4.93 -3.87
C THR A 54 9.29 3.43 -3.90
N PHE A 55 8.28 3.04 -3.14
CA PHE A 55 7.75 1.68 -3.12
C PHE A 55 6.30 1.66 -3.59
N ALA A 56 5.83 0.49 -4.01
CA ALA A 56 4.42 0.26 -4.23
C ALA A 56 3.99 -1.07 -3.61
N VAL A 57 2.79 -1.10 -3.04
CA VAL A 57 2.10 -2.36 -2.74
C VAL A 57 0.91 -2.50 -3.65
N GLN A 58 0.83 -3.65 -4.31
CA GLN A 58 -0.27 -4.01 -5.18
C GLN A 58 -1.09 -5.08 -4.51
N TYR A 59 -2.39 -4.84 -4.34
CA TYR A 59 -3.34 -5.77 -3.78
C TYR A 59 -4.37 -6.16 -4.84
N TYR A 60 -4.53 -7.45 -5.08
CA TYR A 60 -5.41 -7.97 -6.13
C TYR A 60 -6.79 -8.26 -5.59
N LEU A 61 -7.81 -7.85 -6.35
CA LEU A 61 -9.23 -8.02 -6.02
C LEU A 61 -9.95 -8.66 -7.21
N ASP A 62 -10.90 -9.54 -6.90
CA ASP A 62 -11.68 -10.25 -7.92
C ASP A 62 -12.92 -9.46 -8.38
N SER A 63 -13.35 -8.47 -7.59
CA SER A 63 -14.56 -7.70 -7.87
C SER A 63 -14.48 -6.24 -7.39
N LYS A 64 -15.35 -5.40 -7.93
CA LYS A 64 -15.47 -4.00 -7.50
C LYS A 64 -16.14 -3.88 -6.13
N GLU A 65 -17.02 -4.82 -5.80
CA GLU A 65 -17.69 -4.92 -4.51
C GLU A 65 -16.67 -5.14 -3.38
N ASN A 66 -15.67 -6.00 -3.58
CA ASN A 66 -14.58 -6.19 -2.61
C ASN A 66 -13.79 -4.90 -2.40
N TYR A 67 -13.53 -4.16 -3.49
CA TYR A 67 -12.85 -2.87 -3.43
C TYR A 67 -13.67 -1.85 -2.63
N GLU A 68 -14.97 -1.72 -2.91
CA GLU A 68 -15.86 -0.80 -2.21
C GLU A 68 -15.97 -1.15 -0.71
N GLN A 69 -16.08 -2.44 -0.38
CA GLN A 69 -16.05 -2.90 1.01
C GLN A 69 -14.73 -2.55 1.71
N TYR A 70 -13.60 -2.74 1.04
CA TYR A 70 -12.30 -2.38 1.59
C TYR A 70 -12.20 -0.87 1.88
N ILE A 71 -12.54 -0.05 0.88
CA ILE A 71 -12.44 1.41 0.95
C ILE A 71 -13.34 1.99 2.04
N THR A 72 -14.54 1.44 2.21
CA THR A 72 -15.52 1.98 3.16
C THR A 72 -15.30 1.48 4.59
N ARG A 73 -14.94 0.20 4.77
CA ARG A 73 -14.94 -0.44 6.10
C ARG A 73 -13.57 -0.54 6.75
N PHE A 74 -12.50 -0.68 5.96
CA PHE A 74 -11.17 -1.04 6.49
C PHE A 74 -10.12 0.04 6.22
N ALA A 75 -10.14 0.61 5.01
CA ALA A 75 -9.14 1.60 4.60
C ALA A 75 -9.05 2.84 5.51
N PRO A 76 -10.13 3.41 6.07
CA PRO A 76 -10.01 4.59 6.93
C PRO A 76 -9.14 4.34 8.17
N VAL A 77 -9.36 3.22 8.86
CA VAL A 77 -8.62 2.85 10.07
C VAL A 77 -7.16 2.52 9.75
N LEU A 78 -6.93 1.71 8.71
CA LEU A 78 -5.59 1.31 8.30
C LEU A 78 -4.74 2.50 7.82
N ARG A 79 -5.36 3.45 7.10
CA ARG A 79 -4.70 4.69 6.68
C ARG A 79 -4.41 5.61 7.86
N ALA A 80 -5.35 5.77 8.78
CA ALA A 80 -5.14 6.59 9.97
C ALA A 80 -3.98 6.04 10.83
N LYS A 81 -3.88 4.71 10.96
CA LYS A 81 -2.74 4.06 11.63
C LYS A 81 -1.41 4.36 10.94
N ALA A 82 -1.36 4.26 9.61
CA ALA A 82 -0.15 4.59 8.85
C ALA A 82 0.26 6.07 9.00
N VAL A 83 -0.70 6.99 8.96
CA VAL A 83 -0.44 8.42 9.16
C VAL A 83 0.03 8.70 10.59
N ALA A 84 -0.55 8.05 11.60
CA ALA A 84 -0.13 8.20 12.98
C ALA A 84 1.30 7.71 13.23
N GLU A 85 1.70 6.62 12.56
CA GLU A 85 3.04 6.02 12.71
C GLU A 85 4.11 6.83 11.96
N TRP A 86 3.83 7.25 10.72
CA TRP A 86 4.85 7.76 9.81
C TRP A 86 4.76 9.28 9.52
N GLY A 87 3.59 9.87 9.72
CA GLY A 87 3.34 11.29 9.45
C GLY A 87 3.82 11.70 8.06
N ASP A 88 4.56 12.81 8.02
CA ASP A 88 5.09 13.38 6.77
C ASP A 88 6.32 12.64 6.22
N ASN A 89 6.84 11.62 6.93
CA ASN A 89 7.98 10.85 6.42
C ASN A 89 7.61 9.88 5.29
N VAL A 90 6.31 9.61 5.12
CA VAL A 90 5.79 8.71 4.10
C VAL A 90 4.61 9.35 3.41
N ILE A 91 4.78 9.66 2.14
CA ILE A 91 3.72 10.24 1.31
C ILE A 91 3.23 9.17 0.34
N SER A 92 1.95 8.82 0.45
CA SER A 92 1.35 7.78 -0.39
C SER A 92 0.17 8.29 -1.22
N PHE A 93 0.07 7.81 -2.45
CA PHE A 93 -1.13 7.94 -3.29
C PHE A 93 -1.61 6.57 -3.76
N ARG A 94 -2.85 6.51 -4.24
CA ARG A 94 -3.51 5.25 -4.58
C ARG A 94 -4.17 5.30 -5.94
N THR A 95 -4.09 4.18 -6.64
CA THR A 95 -4.72 3.98 -7.95
C THR A 95 -5.47 2.66 -7.94
N LEU A 96 -6.58 2.63 -8.68
CA LEU A 96 -7.29 1.40 -9.01
C LEU A 96 -7.01 1.10 -10.47
N MET A 97 -6.47 -0.08 -10.74
CA MET A 97 -6.09 -0.52 -12.09
C MET A 97 -6.90 -1.75 -12.45
N GLU A 98 -7.24 -1.87 -13.73
CA GLU A 98 -7.81 -3.08 -14.29
C GLU A 98 -6.72 -3.89 -14.98
N VAL A 99 -6.71 -5.20 -14.76
CA VAL A 99 -5.80 -6.09 -15.47
C VAL A 99 -6.41 -6.42 -16.84
N ILE A 100 -5.71 -6.05 -17.89
CA ILE A 100 -6.09 -6.30 -19.29
C ILE A 100 -5.27 -7.49 -19.80
N ASN A 101 -5.96 -8.51 -20.30
CA ASN A 101 -5.38 -9.77 -20.75
C ASN A 101 -5.87 -10.10 -22.17
#